data_AF-A0A2L0GIC1-F1
#
_entry.id   AF-A0A2L0GIC1-F1
#
_cell.length_a   1.000
_cell.length_b   1.000
_cell.length_c   1.000
_cell.angle_alpha   90.00
_cell.angle_beta   90.00
_cell.angle_gamma   90.00
#
_symmetry.space_group_name_H-M   'P 1'
#
loop_
_entity.id
_entity.type
_entity.pdbx_description
1 polymer ?
#
loop_
_entity_poly.entity_id
_entity_poly.type
_entity_poly.pdbx_seq_one_letter_code
_entity_poly.pdbx_strand_id
1 'polypeptide(L)' 'MAEQKQVAEEKKRKTSPAEFFSQVRAEATRIVWPTREETVRTAIFVFIFMVILSLFFLGIDSAFGAIVRTAISFLQ' A
#
# COMPACT_ATOMS: atom_id res chain seq x y z
N MET A 1 -46.77 30.99 7.33
CA MET A 1 -46.82 29.77 6.48
C MET A 1 -45.77 29.77 5.35
N ALA A 2 -45.28 30.92 4.88
CA ALA A 2 -44.18 30.99 3.90
C ALA A 2 -42.79 30.65 4.50
N GLU A 3 -42.61 30.78 5.82
CA GLU A 3 -41.35 30.48 6.52
C GLU A 3 -41.04 28.97 6.63
N GLN A 4 -42.05 28.10 6.72
CA GLN A 4 -41.81 26.66 6.87
C GLN A 4 -41.39 25.96 5.57
N LYS A 5 -41.69 26.55 4.40
CA LYS A 5 -41.17 26.03 3.13
C LYS A 5 -39.67 26.31 2.94
N GLN A 6 -39.15 27.38 3.55
CA GLN A 6 -37.74 27.76 3.43
C GLN A 6 -36.82 26.89 4.31
N VAL A 7 -37.26 26.51 5.52
CA VAL A 7 -36.50 25.64 6.43
C VAL A 7 -36.33 24.21 5.89
N ALA A 8 -37.27 23.74 5.07
CA ALA A 8 -37.19 22.44 4.39
C ALA A 8 -36.17 22.43 3.23
N GLU A 9 -35.90 23.60 2.63
CA GLU A 9 -34.97 23.75 1.52
C GLU A 9 -33.52 23.89 2.01
N GLU A 10 -33.32 24.56 3.16
CA GLU A 10 -31.99 24.78 3.76
C GLU A 10 -31.37 23.49 4.31
N LYS A 11 -32.17 22.54 4.83
CA LYS A 11 -31.69 21.23 5.33
C LYS A 11 -31.17 20.31 4.20
N LYS A 12 -31.34 20.71 2.93
CA LYS A 12 -30.80 20.03 1.75
C LYS A 12 -29.37 20.48 1.38
N ARG A 13 -28.71 21.29 2.23
CA ARG A 13 -27.31 21.74 2.06
C ARG A 13 -26.32 21.01 2.95
N LYS A 14 -26.42 19.69 3.03
CA LYS A 14 -25.30 18.86 3.47
C LYS A 14 -25.08 17.89 2.34
N THR A 15 -23.92 17.98 1.69
CA THR A 15 -23.44 17.04 0.68
C THR A 15 -23.85 15.65 1.13
N SER A 16 -24.89 15.11 0.49
CA SER A 16 -25.54 13.92 1.00
C SER A 16 -24.53 12.79 0.89
N PRO A 17 -24.38 11.90 1.89
CA PRO A 17 -23.58 10.68 1.74
C PRO A 17 -23.89 9.95 0.42
N ALA A 18 -25.14 10.00 -0.04
CA ALA A 18 -25.55 9.46 -1.34
C ALA A 18 -24.92 10.18 -2.56
N GLU A 19 -24.73 11.51 -2.50
CA GLU A 19 -24.04 12.27 -3.55
C GLU A 19 -22.54 11.96 -3.57
N PHE A 20 -21.90 11.77 -2.42
CA PHE A 20 -20.49 11.35 -2.35
C PHE A 20 -20.26 9.99 -2.99
N PHE A 21 -21.13 8.99 -2.77
CA PHE A 21 -21.00 7.69 -3.45
C PHE A 21 -21.12 7.82 -4.96
N SER A 22 -22.00 8.71 -5.45
CA SER A 22 -22.13 8.98 -6.88
C SER A 22 -20.87 9.63 -7.47
N GLN A 23 -20.22 10.54 -6.73
CA GLN A 23 -18.96 11.16 -7.11
C GLN A 23 -17.78 10.19 -7.07
N VAL A 24 -17.68 9.37 -6.02
CA VAL A 24 -16.63 8.34 -5.90
C VAL A 24 -16.76 7.32 -7.02
N ARG A 25 -17.98 6.89 -7.39
CA ARG A 25 -18.19 6.01 -8.55
C ARG A 25 -17.75 6.67 -9.85
N ALA A 26 -18.10 7.95 -10.05
CA ALA A 26 -17.70 8.70 -11.25
C ALA A 26 -16.17 8.82 -11.36
N GLU A 27 -15.47 9.06 -10.26
CA GLU A 27 -14.00 9.16 -10.26
C GLU A 27 -13.33 7.78 -10.29
N ALA A 28 -13.91 6.76 -9.65
CA ALA A 28 -13.40 5.39 -9.66
C ALA A 28 -13.41 4.78 -11.07
N THR A 29 -14.33 5.23 -11.94
CA THR A 29 -14.37 4.78 -13.34
C THR A 29 -13.18 5.31 -14.15
N ARG A 30 -12.50 6.36 -13.67
CA ARG A 30 -11.26 6.90 -14.27
C ARG A 30 -10.02 6.13 -13.83
N ILE A 31 -10.13 5.23 -12.86
CA ILE A 31 -9.02 4.41 -12.37
C ILE A 31 -8.83 3.26 -13.36
N VAL A 32 -7.83 3.39 -14.22
CA VAL A 32 -7.31 2.29 -15.03
C VAL A 32 -6.50 1.36 -14.12
N TRP A 33 -7.10 0.24 -13.74
CA TRP A 33 -6.40 -0.80 -12.99
C TRP A 33 -5.39 -1.50 -13.91
N PRO A 34 -4.17 -1.76 -13.39
CA PRO A 34 -3.14 -2.45 -14.14
C PRO A 34 -3.64 -3.83 -14.57
N THR A 35 -3.23 -4.24 -15.76
CA THR A 35 -3.48 -5.58 -16.25
C THR A 35 -2.74 -6.61 -15.40
N ARG A 36 -3.23 -7.86 -15.41
CA ARG A 36 -2.58 -8.96 -14.69
C ARG A 36 -1.13 -9.16 -15.16
N GLU A 37 -0.85 -8.90 -16.44
CA GLU A 37 0.50 -9.02 -17.02
C GLU A 37 1.46 -7.97 -16.48
N GLU A 38 1.04 -6.71 -16.37
CA GLU A 38 1.85 -5.63 -15.80
C GLU A 38 2.14 -5.88 -14.31
N THR A 39 1.14 -6.37 -13.59
CA THR A 39 1.26 -6.75 -12.18
C THR A 39 2.28 -7.88 -12.00
N VAL A 40 2.16 -8.96 -12.78
CA VAL A 40 3.07 -10.12 -12.70
C VAL A 40 4.48 -9.72 -13.11
N ARG A 41 4.63 -8.90 -14.17
CA ARG A 41 5.94 -8.41 -14.60
C ARG A 41 6.62 -7.64 -13.47
N THR A 42 5.91 -6.70 -12.85
CA THR A 42 6.43 -5.91 -11.72
C THR A 42 6.76 -6.80 -10.52
N ALA A 43 5.92 -7.80 -10.22
CA ALA A 43 6.17 -8.76 -9.16
C ALA A 43 7.45 -9.59 -9.41
N ILE A 44 7.70 -10.03 -10.65
CA ILE A 44 8.92 -10.76 -11.02
C ILE A 44 10.16 -9.88 -10.81
N PHE A 45 10.13 -8.62 -11.23
CA PHE A 45 11.24 -7.69 -10.97
C PHE A 45 11.52 -7.56 -9.47
N VAL A 46 10.49 -7.29 -8.66
CA VAL A 46 10.63 -7.18 -7.19
C VAL A 46 11.13 -8.49 -6.58
N PHE A 47 10.64 -9.64 -7.05
CA PHE A 47 11.06 -10.95 -6.58
C PHE A 47 12.55 -11.20 -6.84
N ILE A 48 13.07 -10.83 -8.02
CA ILE A 48 14.50 -10.94 -8.33
C ILE A 48 15.32 -10.09 -7.37
N PHE A 49 14.95 -8.81 -7.16
CA PHE A 49 15.63 -7.94 -6.19
C PHE A 49 15.58 -8.51 -4.76
N MET A 50 14.44 -9.05 -4.34
CA MET A 50 14.28 -9.69 -3.04
C MET A 50 15.22 -10.90 -2.89
N VAL A 51 15.32 -11.75 -3.91
CA VAL A 51 16.22 -12.91 -3.91
C VAL A 51 17.67 -12.47 -3.79
N ILE A 52 18.11 -11.48 -4.58
CA ILE A 52 19.48 -10.95 -4.53
C ILE A 52 19.81 -10.44 -3.12
N LEU A 53 18.93 -9.61 -2.55
CA LEU A 53 19.12 -9.08 -1.19
C LEU A 53 19.13 -10.20 -0.15
N SER A 54 18.25 -11.20 -0.27
CA SER A 54 18.19 -12.33 0.67
C SER A 54 19.49 -13.16 0.68
N LEU A 55 20.07 -13.41 -0.49
CA LEU A 55 21.34 -14.15 -0.61
C LEU A 55 22.51 -13.32 -0.06
N PHE A 56 22.51 -12.01 -0.31
CA PHE A 56 23.51 -11.10 0.22
C PHE A 56 23.48 -11.06 1.76
N PHE A 57 22.30 -10.89 2.36
CA PHE A 57 22.14 -10.91 3.80
C PHE A 57 22.57 -12.27 4.40
N LEU A 58 22.14 -13.38 3.81
CA LEU A 58 22.54 -14.71 4.26
C LEU A 58 24.07 -14.88 4.29
N GLY A 59 24.77 -14.35 3.28
CA GLY A 59 26.23 -14.35 3.23
C GLY A 59 26.85 -13.53 4.37
N ILE A 60 26.33 -12.31 4.61
CA ILE A 60 26.78 -11.45 5.70
C ILE A 60 26.52 -12.09 7.05
N ASP A 61 25.32 -12.59 7.30
CA ASP A 61 24.92 -13.21 8.56
C ASP A 61 25.81 -14.42 8.88
N SER A 62 26.11 -15.23 7.85
CA SER A 62 27.01 -16.38 7.99
C SER A 62 28.44 -15.95 8.33
N ALA A 63 28.97 -14.93 7.64
CA ALA A 63 30.30 -14.39 7.89
C ALA A 63 30.41 -13.75 9.28
N PHE A 64 29.44 -12.91 9.65
CA PHE A 64 29.36 -12.30 10.98
C PHE A 64 29.25 -13.37 12.06
N GLY A 65 28.41 -14.38 11.85
CA GLY A 65 28.28 -15.51 12.77
C GLY A 65 29.60 -16.25 13.00
N ALA A 66 30.38 -16.49 11.94
CA ALA A 66 31.70 -17.12 12.05
C ALA A 66 32.71 -16.23 12.80
N ILE A 67 32.69 -14.92 12.54
CA ILE A 67 33.55 -13.93 13.22
C ILE A 67 33.22 -13.88 14.71
N VAL A 68 31.94 -13.77 15.06
CA VAL A 68 31.48 -13.72 16.45
C VAL A 68 31.81 -15.00 17.20
N ARG A 69 31.60 -16.17 16.59
CA ARG A 69 31.98 -17.47 17.19
C ARG A 69 33.46 -17.55 17.48
N THR A 70 34.29 -17.11 16.53
CA THR A 70 35.75 -17.06 16.71
C THR A 70 36.13 -16.10 17.84
N ALA A 71 35.54 -14.90 17.88
CA ALA A 71 35.80 -13.92 18.93
C ALA A 71 35.41 -14.42 20.33
N ILE A 72 34.24 -15.07 20.47
CA ILE A 72 33.81 -15.68 21.74
C ILE A 72 34.76 -16.81 22.14
N SER A 73 35.20 -17.65 21.19
CA SER A 73 36.14 -18.74 21.48
C SER A 73 37.53 -18.26 21.89
N PHE A 74 37.93 -17.05 21.50
CA PHE A 74 39.19 -16.44 21.91
C PHE A 74 39.13 -15.82 23.32
N LEU A 75 37.92 -15.55 23.82
CA LEU A 75 37.68 -14.94 25.13
C LEU A 75 37.46 -15.99 26.24
N GLN A 76 37.24 -17.26 25.87
CA GLN A 76 37.06 -18.40 26.79
C GLN A 76 38.35 -19.21 26.88
#